data_AF-A0A561WSV6-F1
#
_entry.id   AF-A0A561WSV6-F1
#
_cell.length_a   1.000
_cell.length_b   1.000
_cell.length_c   1.000
_cell.angle_alpha   90.00
_cell.angle_beta   90.00
_cell.angle_gamma   90.00
#
_symmetry.space_group_name_H-M   'P 1'
#
loop_
_entity.id
_entity.type
_entity.pdbx_description
1 polymer ?
#
loop_
_entity_poly.entity_id
_entity_poly.type
_entity_poly.pdbx_seq_one_letter_code
_entity_poly.pdbx_strand_id
1 'polypeptide(L)'
;MRLAQTIAELERTAAREVGRGSERLAVPAAGGLLAAARSLVAAPDAAVLTGFYIPAADPPAAETDGPIGAVQLAAALRALGGEVRLVTDAPCAPVVAAALGAAAPDVPLDVAPVQGYDDWAGTVLPRYAALSHLIACERVGPCVDGCPRNMRGEDIGAHTAPLDRLYAAGSAYRIGIGDGGNELGMGRLPAELVARVVDRGERIHCVVGCDALLVGGTSNWAAAALVGALALLRPEVPALRDLLRPDWSYAVLTEMVTRAGAVDGVRRRAEVSVDGLDWPAYAEPLTRIAELVAAAG
;
A
#
# COMPACT_ATOMS: atom_id res chain seq x y z
N MET A 1 -21.10 19.28 3.05
CA MET A 1 -19.89 19.90 3.64
C MET A 1 -19.15 18.98 4.60
N ARG A 2 -19.81 18.33 5.58
CA ARG A 2 -19.16 17.46 6.58
C ARG A 2 -18.34 16.29 6.00
N LEU A 3 -18.87 15.53 5.05
CA LEU A 3 -18.22 14.31 4.51
C LEU A 3 -16.83 14.56 3.89
N ALA A 4 -16.71 15.52 2.96
CA ALA A 4 -15.44 15.82 2.32
C ALA A 4 -14.40 16.37 3.32
N GLN A 5 -14.85 17.08 4.36
CA GLN A 5 -13.97 17.56 5.43
C GLN A 5 -13.48 16.40 6.31
N THR A 6 -14.36 15.45 6.66
CA THR A 6 -13.98 14.23 7.37
C THR A 6 -12.99 13.40 6.57
N ILE A 7 -13.23 13.20 5.27
CA ILE A 7 -12.29 12.47 4.39
C ILE A 7 -10.93 13.19 4.32
N ALA A 8 -10.91 14.52 4.20
CA ALA A 8 -9.66 15.26 4.27
C ALA A 8 -8.96 15.15 5.65
N GLU A 9 -9.71 14.94 6.73
CA GLU A 9 -9.14 14.67 8.06
C GLU A 9 -8.58 13.24 8.19
N LEU A 10 -9.21 12.25 7.56
CA LEU A 10 -8.65 10.90 7.42
C LEU A 10 -7.32 10.94 6.67
N GLU A 11 -7.25 11.67 5.55
CA GLU A 11 -6.04 11.84 4.74
C GLU A 11 -4.90 12.45 5.57
N ARG A 12 -5.18 13.53 6.31
CA ARG A 12 -4.19 14.14 7.22
C ARG A 12 -3.75 13.23 8.35
N THR A 13 -4.68 12.46 8.92
CA THR A 13 -4.39 11.52 10.01
C THR A 13 -3.48 10.39 9.54
N ALA A 14 -3.73 9.85 8.34
CA ALA A 14 -2.89 8.82 7.74
C ALA A 14 -1.51 9.35 7.34
N ALA A 15 -1.41 10.62 6.92
CA ALA A 15 -0.15 11.26 6.52
C ALA A 15 0.73 11.71 7.71
N ARG A 16 0.38 11.38 8.96
CA ARG A 16 1.12 11.77 10.17
C ARG A 16 2.61 11.46 10.01
N GLU A 17 3.46 12.40 10.42
CA GLU A 17 4.91 12.25 10.32
C GLU A 17 5.46 11.14 11.21
N VAL A 18 6.40 10.36 10.67
CA VAL A 18 7.14 9.30 11.38
C VAL A 18 8.66 9.41 11.21
N GLY A 19 9.14 10.49 10.58
CA GLY A 19 10.56 10.78 10.35
C GLY A 19 11.02 10.69 8.89
N ARG A 20 10.10 10.55 7.93
CA ARG A 20 10.37 10.38 6.49
C ARG A 20 9.82 11.49 5.60
N GLY A 21 9.16 12.49 6.17
CA GLY A 21 8.67 13.66 5.43
C GLY A 21 7.26 13.49 4.86
N SER A 22 6.51 12.48 5.32
CA SER A 22 5.19 12.10 4.81
C SER A 22 4.21 13.28 4.77
N GLU A 23 4.15 14.12 5.81
CA GLU A 23 3.27 15.28 5.85
C GLU A 23 3.57 16.28 4.73
N ARG A 24 4.85 16.47 4.39
CA ARG A 24 5.28 17.39 3.32
C ARG A 24 5.01 16.80 1.94
N LEU A 25 5.23 15.49 1.78
CA LEU A 25 4.92 14.77 0.54
C LEU A 25 3.40 14.70 0.30
N ALA A 26 2.59 14.67 1.35
CA ALA A 26 1.14 14.62 1.26
C ALA A 26 0.49 15.93 0.77
N VAL A 27 1.13 17.10 0.96
CA VAL A 27 0.58 18.39 0.54
C VAL A 27 0.18 18.44 -0.95
N PRO A 28 1.05 18.11 -1.91
CA PRO A 28 0.68 18.06 -3.33
C PRO A 28 -0.25 16.89 -3.70
N ALA A 29 -0.38 15.87 -2.83
CA ALA A 29 -1.28 14.74 -3.02
C ALA A 29 -2.68 14.96 -2.45
N ALA A 30 -2.91 16.07 -1.72
CA ALA A 30 -4.17 16.36 -1.02
C ALA A 30 -5.40 16.25 -1.92
N GLY A 31 -6.44 15.57 -1.41
CA GLY A 31 -7.64 15.22 -2.17
C GLY A 31 -7.51 13.91 -2.96
N GLY A 32 -6.32 13.32 -3.03
CA GLY A 32 -6.07 12.01 -3.63
C GLY A 32 -6.90 10.91 -2.96
N LEU A 33 -7.06 10.97 -1.63
CA LEU A 33 -7.91 10.04 -0.89
C LEU A 33 -9.37 10.06 -1.36
N LEU A 34 -9.97 11.25 -1.51
CA LEU A 34 -11.36 11.38 -1.96
C LEU A 34 -11.51 10.95 -3.43
N ALA A 35 -10.52 11.26 -4.28
CA ALA A 35 -10.52 10.85 -5.67
C ALA A 35 -10.48 9.32 -5.81
N ALA A 36 -9.55 8.66 -5.10
CA ALA A 36 -9.44 7.21 -5.05
C ALA A 36 -10.71 6.55 -4.50
N ALA A 37 -11.24 7.04 -3.37
CA ALA A 37 -12.45 6.48 -2.78
C ALA A 37 -13.66 6.58 -3.73
N ARG A 38 -13.79 7.69 -4.46
CA ARG A 38 -14.84 7.86 -5.47
C ARG A 38 -14.68 6.94 -6.68
N SER A 39 -13.45 6.64 -7.11
CA SER A 39 -13.24 5.72 -8.23
C SER A 39 -13.56 4.28 -7.85
N LEU A 40 -13.36 3.91 -6.57
CA LEU A 40 -13.58 2.56 -6.04
C LEU A 40 -15.00 2.30 -5.50
N VAL A 41 -15.81 3.34 -5.26
CA VAL A 41 -17.14 3.23 -4.61
C VAL A 41 -18.13 2.29 -5.32
N ALA A 42 -17.96 2.12 -6.63
CA ALA A 42 -18.77 1.27 -7.50
C ALA A 42 -18.31 -0.19 -7.52
N ALA A 43 -17.36 -0.58 -6.66
CA ALA A 43 -16.83 -1.93 -6.53
C ALA A 43 -16.22 -2.49 -7.85
N PRO A 44 -15.18 -1.82 -8.38
CA PRO A 44 -14.57 -2.22 -9.64
C PRO A 44 -13.85 -3.57 -9.60
N ASP A 45 -13.59 -4.14 -10.79
CA ASP A 45 -12.60 -5.20 -10.97
C ASP A 45 -11.18 -4.60 -10.86
N ALA A 46 -10.41 -5.08 -9.88
CA ALA A 46 -9.18 -4.46 -9.44
C ALA A 46 -8.07 -5.46 -9.11
N ALA A 47 -6.81 -5.00 -9.17
CA ALA A 47 -5.70 -5.68 -8.52
C ALA A 47 -4.99 -4.77 -7.52
N VAL A 48 -4.59 -5.36 -6.39
CA VAL A 48 -3.76 -4.71 -5.38
C VAL A 48 -2.34 -5.29 -5.45
N LEU A 49 -1.36 -4.46 -5.75
CA LEU A 49 0.05 -4.79 -5.81
C LEU A 49 0.70 -4.39 -4.48
N THR A 50 1.46 -5.28 -3.87
CA THR A 50 2.16 -4.98 -2.61
C THR A 50 3.42 -5.82 -2.44
N GLY A 51 4.23 -5.44 -1.47
CA GLY A 51 5.40 -6.20 -1.02
C GLY A 51 6.68 -5.43 -1.26
N PHE A 52 7.48 -5.35 -0.22
CA PHE A 52 8.80 -4.74 -0.22
C PHE A 52 9.76 -5.69 0.51
N TYR A 53 10.71 -6.27 -0.23
CA TYR A 53 11.64 -7.23 0.34
C TYR A 53 12.82 -6.52 1.02
N ILE A 54 13.25 -7.02 2.18
CA ILE A 54 14.36 -6.46 2.96
C ILE A 54 15.54 -7.46 2.98
N PRO A 55 16.44 -7.41 1.98
CA PRO A 55 17.61 -8.31 1.90
C PRO A 55 18.55 -8.22 3.11
N ALA A 56 18.57 -7.06 3.77
CA ALA A 56 19.46 -6.77 4.88
C ALA A 56 18.88 -7.13 6.26
N ALA A 57 17.71 -7.76 6.31
CA ALA A 57 17.15 -8.33 7.55
C ALA A 57 17.74 -9.70 7.86
N ASP A 58 17.62 -10.12 9.11
CA ASP A 58 18.11 -11.42 9.58
C ASP A 58 17.00 -12.20 10.32
N PRO A 59 16.39 -13.23 9.70
CA PRO A 59 16.55 -13.61 8.29
C PRO A 59 15.92 -12.59 7.32
N PRO A 60 16.33 -12.54 6.03
CA PRO A 60 15.72 -11.68 5.02
C PRO A 60 14.25 -12.05 4.73
N ALA A 61 13.35 -11.07 4.76
CA ALA A 61 11.93 -11.26 4.50
C ALA A 61 11.29 -9.99 3.91
N ALA A 62 10.02 -10.10 3.51
CA ALA A 62 9.19 -8.93 3.21
C ALA A 62 8.88 -8.14 4.49
N GLU A 63 8.74 -6.82 4.33
CA GLU A 63 8.42 -5.95 5.45
C GLU A 63 6.95 -5.99 5.86
N THR A 64 6.65 -5.38 7.01
CA THR A 64 5.32 -5.30 7.60
C THR A 64 4.47 -4.14 7.06
N ASP A 65 5.06 -3.12 6.44
CA ASP A 65 4.32 -2.07 5.74
C ASP A 65 3.92 -2.50 4.33
N GLY A 66 2.69 -2.18 3.93
CA GLY A 66 2.09 -2.62 2.67
C GLY A 66 1.09 -3.76 2.79
N PRO A 67 1.50 -4.99 3.17
CA PRO A 67 0.62 -6.16 3.14
C PRO A 67 -0.64 -6.02 3.99
N ILE A 68 -0.57 -5.35 5.16
CA ILE A 68 -1.76 -5.14 6.01
C ILE A 68 -2.78 -4.28 5.27
N GLY A 69 -2.36 -3.14 4.73
CA GLY A 69 -3.19 -2.24 3.94
C GLY A 69 -3.71 -2.90 2.67
N ALA A 70 -2.88 -3.70 1.99
CA ALA A 70 -3.26 -4.38 0.77
C ALA A 70 -4.39 -5.40 0.98
N VAL A 71 -4.29 -6.23 2.04
CA VAL A 71 -5.38 -7.19 2.35
C VAL A 71 -6.61 -6.49 2.91
N GLN A 72 -6.44 -5.35 3.60
CA GLN A 72 -7.56 -4.51 4.05
C GLN A 72 -8.35 -3.94 2.87
N LEU A 73 -7.65 -3.43 1.85
CA LEU A 73 -8.26 -2.94 0.61
C LEU A 73 -8.95 -4.06 -0.16
N ALA A 74 -8.34 -5.24 -0.23
CA ALA A 74 -8.94 -6.40 -0.88
C ALA A 74 -10.25 -6.80 -0.19
N ALA A 75 -10.23 -6.93 1.14
CA ALA A 75 -11.42 -7.24 1.94
C ALA A 75 -12.51 -6.18 1.77
N ALA A 76 -12.13 -4.89 1.75
CA ALA A 76 -13.06 -3.79 1.52
C ALA A 76 -13.71 -3.86 0.14
N LEU A 77 -12.94 -4.10 -0.93
CA LEU A 77 -13.46 -4.21 -2.29
C LEU A 77 -14.36 -5.44 -2.46
N ARG A 78 -14.02 -6.59 -1.84
CA ARG A 78 -14.92 -7.75 -1.78
C ARG A 78 -16.22 -7.43 -1.05
N ALA A 79 -16.16 -6.74 0.09
CA ALA A 79 -17.34 -6.35 0.86
C ALA A 79 -18.26 -5.40 0.08
N LEU A 80 -17.70 -4.60 -0.83
CA LEU A 80 -18.47 -3.75 -1.76
C LEU A 80 -19.08 -4.53 -2.93
N GLY A 81 -18.73 -5.80 -3.12
CA GLY A 81 -19.19 -6.67 -4.22
C GLY A 81 -18.27 -6.70 -5.44
N GLY A 82 -17.05 -6.18 -5.31
CA GLY A 82 -16.07 -6.15 -6.41
C GLY A 82 -15.30 -7.45 -6.56
N GLU A 83 -14.74 -7.65 -7.75
CA GLU A 83 -13.74 -8.69 -8.00
C GLU A 83 -12.35 -8.09 -7.76
N VAL A 84 -11.55 -8.75 -6.94
CA VAL A 84 -10.22 -8.26 -6.59
C VAL A 84 -9.24 -9.42 -6.49
N ARG A 85 -8.00 -9.15 -6.90
CA ARG A 85 -6.87 -10.04 -6.70
C ARG A 85 -5.69 -9.29 -6.09
N LEU A 86 -4.85 -10.01 -5.37
CA LEU A 86 -3.56 -9.49 -4.95
C LEU A 86 -2.46 -9.96 -5.90
N VAL A 87 -1.41 -9.14 -6.02
CA VAL A 87 -0.17 -9.55 -6.67
C VAL A 87 1.03 -9.07 -5.89
N THR A 88 2.00 -9.95 -5.79
CA THR A 88 3.28 -9.68 -5.16
C THR A 88 4.37 -10.43 -5.91
N ASP A 89 5.62 -10.28 -5.50
CA ASP A 89 6.72 -11.07 -6.03
C ASP A 89 7.08 -12.24 -5.12
N ALA A 90 7.77 -13.23 -5.68
CA ALA A 90 8.11 -14.46 -4.99
C ALA A 90 8.82 -14.26 -3.64
N PRO A 91 9.74 -13.28 -3.47
CA PRO A 91 10.35 -13.00 -2.17
C PRO A 91 9.35 -12.50 -1.11
N CYS A 92 8.32 -11.74 -1.52
CA CYS A 92 7.30 -11.22 -0.61
C CYS A 92 6.10 -12.16 -0.40
N ALA A 93 5.93 -13.15 -1.29
CA ALA A 93 4.77 -14.04 -1.29
C ALA A 93 4.47 -14.74 0.05
N PRO A 94 5.44 -15.25 0.84
CA PRO A 94 5.13 -15.87 2.13
C PRO A 94 4.41 -14.92 3.10
N VAL A 95 4.86 -13.66 3.18
CA VAL A 95 4.28 -12.65 4.07
C VAL A 95 2.89 -12.23 3.59
N VAL A 96 2.74 -11.96 2.30
CA VAL A 96 1.45 -11.59 1.71
C VAL A 96 0.43 -12.72 1.82
N ALA A 97 0.85 -13.97 1.65
CA ALA A 97 0.00 -15.14 1.84
C ALA A 97 -0.45 -15.31 3.30
N ALA A 98 0.43 -15.06 4.28
CA ALA A 98 0.05 -15.05 5.69
C ALA A 98 -0.98 -13.94 6.01
N ALA A 99 -0.78 -12.74 5.44
CA ALA A 99 -1.74 -11.64 5.59
C ALA A 99 -3.11 -11.99 4.98
N LEU A 100 -3.13 -12.61 3.79
CA LEU A 100 -4.36 -13.09 3.15
C LEU A 100 -5.05 -14.16 3.98
N GLY A 101 -4.30 -15.15 4.48
CA GLY A 101 -4.84 -16.21 5.33
C GLY A 101 -5.52 -15.68 6.60
N ALA A 102 -5.01 -14.58 7.16
CA ALA A 102 -5.57 -13.96 8.36
C ALA A 102 -6.88 -13.20 8.10
N ALA A 103 -7.03 -12.57 6.93
CA ALA A 103 -8.04 -11.53 6.73
C ALA A 103 -8.90 -11.63 5.46
N ALA A 104 -8.40 -12.28 4.41
CA ALA A 104 -9.07 -12.36 3.12
C ALA A 104 -8.68 -13.66 2.35
N PRO A 105 -8.92 -14.86 2.93
CA PRO A 105 -8.39 -16.11 2.41
C PRO A 105 -8.92 -16.49 1.02
N ASP A 106 -10.08 -15.95 0.63
CA ASP A 106 -10.72 -16.22 -0.66
C ASP A 106 -10.21 -15.31 -1.80
N VAL A 107 -9.37 -14.31 -1.50
CA VAL A 107 -8.82 -13.42 -2.52
C VAL A 107 -7.66 -14.11 -3.25
N PRO A 108 -7.69 -14.23 -4.59
CA PRO A 108 -6.60 -14.84 -5.35
C PRO A 108 -5.29 -14.06 -5.20
N LEU A 109 -4.18 -14.79 -5.04
CA LEU A 109 -2.83 -14.23 -5.04
C LEU A 109 -2.08 -14.67 -6.30
N ASP A 110 -1.65 -13.69 -7.08
CA ASP A 110 -0.69 -13.90 -8.16
C ASP A 110 0.73 -13.64 -7.65
N VAL A 111 1.64 -14.57 -7.88
CA VAL A 111 3.04 -14.47 -7.44
C VAL A 111 3.95 -14.34 -8.66
N ALA A 112 4.53 -13.16 -8.84
CA ALA A 112 5.48 -12.88 -9.92
C ALA A 112 6.87 -13.43 -9.56
N PRO A 113 7.49 -14.25 -10.42
CA PRO A 113 8.86 -14.66 -10.19
C PRO A 113 9.82 -13.50 -10.51
N VAL A 114 10.95 -13.43 -9.81
CA VAL A 114 12.02 -12.46 -10.13
C VAL A 114 12.76 -12.91 -11.39
N GLN A 115 13.17 -14.18 -11.44
CA GLN A 115 13.74 -14.81 -12.64
C GLN A 115 12.63 -15.40 -13.51
N GLY A 116 12.66 -15.16 -14.82
CA GLY A 116 11.59 -15.58 -15.73
C GLY A 116 10.33 -14.70 -15.66
N TYR A 117 10.46 -13.47 -15.15
CA TYR A 117 9.37 -12.51 -15.09
C TYR A 117 8.73 -12.27 -16.45
N ASP A 118 9.52 -12.12 -17.52
CA ASP A 118 8.98 -11.77 -18.85
C ASP A 118 8.03 -12.84 -19.40
N ASP A 119 8.37 -14.13 -19.22
CA ASP A 119 7.51 -15.24 -19.61
C ASP A 119 6.22 -15.25 -18.80
N TRP A 120 6.34 -15.08 -17.47
CA TRP A 120 5.19 -15.00 -16.58
C TRP A 120 4.29 -13.81 -16.93
N ALA A 121 4.87 -12.62 -17.12
CA ALA A 121 4.17 -11.40 -17.50
C ALA A 121 3.45 -11.57 -18.84
N GLY A 122 4.07 -12.23 -19.82
CA GLY A 122 3.45 -12.56 -21.10
C GLY A 122 2.11 -13.32 -20.95
N THR A 123 1.96 -14.12 -19.90
CA THR A 123 0.70 -14.85 -19.62
C THR A 123 -0.34 -14.02 -18.86
N VAL A 124 0.07 -13.13 -17.96
CA VAL A 124 -0.86 -12.42 -17.07
C VAL A 124 -1.21 -11.01 -17.52
N LEU A 125 -0.31 -10.35 -18.27
CA LEU A 125 -0.45 -8.94 -18.65
C LEU A 125 -1.77 -8.62 -19.36
N PRO A 126 -2.31 -9.47 -20.28
CA PRO A 126 -3.60 -9.21 -20.91
C PRO A 126 -4.76 -9.05 -19.91
N ARG A 127 -4.74 -9.84 -18.83
CA ARG A 127 -5.74 -9.73 -17.75
C ARG A 127 -5.55 -8.45 -16.95
N TYR A 128 -4.32 -8.10 -16.57
CA TYR A 128 -4.05 -6.85 -15.84
C TYR A 128 -4.40 -5.61 -16.67
N ALA A 129 -4.14 -5.63 -17.98
CA ALA A 129 -4.49 -4.55 -18.89
C ALA A 129 -6.01 -4.37 -19.08
N ALA A 130 -6.81 -5.40 -18.78
CA ALA A 130 -8.27 -5.36 -18.85
C ALA A 130 -8.93 -4.93 -17.52
N LEU A 131 -8.17 -4.87 -16.42
CA LEU A 131 -8.70 -4.43 -15.13
C LEU A 131 -9.08 -2.95 -15.20
N SER A 132 -10.12 -2.59 -14.45
CA SER A 132 -10.54 -1.19 -14.37
C SER A 132 -9.68 -0.38 -13.40
N HIS A 133 -9.07 -1.04 -12.41
CA HIS A 133 -8.28 -0.39 -11.37
C HIS A 133 -7.02 -1.19 -11.01
N LEU A 134 -5.92 -0.47 -10.77
CA LEU A 134 -4.67 -1.02 -10.26
C LEU A 134 -4.23 -0.18 -9.07
N ILE A 135 -4.03 -0.82 -7.91
CA ILE A 135 -3.71 -0.16 -6.65
C ILE A 135 -2.35 -0.66 -6.20
N ALA A 136 -1.35 0.20 -6.11
CA ALA A 136 -0.07 -0.15 -5.51
C ALA A 136 -0.05 0.31 -4.05
N CYS A 137 0.30 -0.60 -3.13
CA CYS A 137 0.37 -0.35 -1.69
C CYS A 137 1.73 -0.82 -1.18
N GLU A 138 2.62 0.12 -0.86
CA GLU A 138 4.02 -0.16 -0.51
C GLU A 138 4.69 -1.07 -1.52
N ARG A 139 4.65 -0.65 -2.78
CA ARG A 139 5.33 -1.38 -3.85
C ARG A 139 6.36 -0.49 -4.50
N VAL A 140 7.63 -0.85 -4.34
CA VAL A 140 8.75 -0.13 -4.97
C VAL A 140 8.57 -0.05 -6.50
N GLY A 141 8.92 1.10 -7.05
CA GLY A 141 8.97 1.35 -8.49
C GLY A 141 10.37 1.72 -8.97
N PRO A 142 10.59 1.76 -10.30
CA PRO A 142 11.87 2.11 -10.87
C PRO A 142 12.20 3.61 -10.69
N CYS A 143 13.47 3.90 -10.42
CA CYS A 143 14.02 5.26 -10.49
C CYS A 143 14.29 5.67 -11.94
N VAL A 144 14.85 6.86 -12.16
CA VAL A 144 15.16 7.40 -13.51
C VAL A 144 16.06 6.50 -14.37
N ASP A 145 16.93 5.71 -13.73
CA ASP A 145 17.82 4.76 -14.41
C ASP A 145 17.21 3.36 -14.58
N GLY A 146 15.95 3.18 -14.18
CA GLY A 146 15.20 1.94 -14.32
C GLY A 146 15.34 0.96 -13.16
N CYS A 147 16.24 1.17 -12.18
CA CYS A 147 16.34 0.22 -11.06
C CYS A 147 15.38 0.59 -9.91
N PRO A 148 14.74 -0.40 -9.26
CA PRO A 148 14.06 -0.17 -7.99
C PRO A 148 15.08 -0.04 -6.86
N ARG A 149 14.91 0.97 -6.00
CA ARG A 149 15.83 1.23 -4.87
C ARG A 149 15.10 1.28 -3.55
N ASN A 150 15.78 0.81 -2.50
CA ASN A 150 15.33 1.04 -1.14
C ASN A 150 15.63 2.46 -0.64
N MET A 151 15.15 2.81 0.55
CA MET A 151 15.38 4.13 1.18
C MET A 151 16.86 4.47 1.40
N ARG A 152 17.78 3.50 1.28
CA ARG A 152 19.24 3.72 1.32
C ARG A 152 19.84 3.89 -0.07
N GLY A 153 19.03 3.96 -1.12
CA GLY A 153 19.50 4.06 -2.50
C GLY A 153 20.14 2.79 -3.05
N GLU A 154 20.04 1.67 -2.33
CA GLU A 154 20.58 0.39 -2.78
C GLU A 154 19.64 -0.20 -3.82
N ASP A 155 20.20 -0.69 -4.92
CA ASP A 155 19.44 -1.40 -5.96
C ASP A 155 18.98 -2.75 -5.39
N ILE A 156 17.66 -2.97 -5.41
CA ILE A 156 17.03 -4.20 -4.92
C ILE A 156 16.43 -5.03 -6.05
N GLY A 157 16.74 -4.73 -7.32
CA GLY A 157 16.21 -5.41 -8.50
C GLY A 157 16.43 -6.92 -8.51
N ALA A 158 17.48 -7.42 -7.85
CA ALA A 158 17.73 -8.86 -7.69
C ALA A 158 16.65 -9.58 -6.85
N HIS A 159 15.82 -8.83 -6.13
CA HIS A 159 14.76 -9.32 -5.25
C HIS A 159 13.39 -8.73 -5.60
N THR A 160 13.27 -8.00 -6.71
CA THR A 160 12.07 -7.21 -7.02
C THR A 160 11.62 -7.54 -8.44
N ALA A 161 10.49 -8.22 -8.58
CA ALA A 161 9.87 -8.38 -9.89
C ALA A 161 9.38 -7.00 -10.40
N PRO A 162 9.51 -6.67 -11.69
CA PRO A 162 9.12 -5.36 -12.24
C PRO A 162 7.59 -5.24 -12.39
N LEU A 163 6.89 -5.19 -11.25
CA LEU A 163 5.44 -5.06 -11.15
C LEU A 163 4.92 -3.70 -11.63
N ASP A 164 5.81 -2.71 -11.81
CA ASP A 164 5.51 -1.46 -12.51
C ASP A 164 4.95 -1.69 -13.92
N ARG A 165 5.39 -2.77 -14.59
CA ARG A 165 4.90 -3.14 -15.92
C ARG A 165 3.45 -3.64 -15.89
N LEU A 166 3.04 -4.32 -14.82
CA LEU A 166 1.62 -4.64 -14.60
C LEU A 166 0.84 -3.39 -14.20
N TYR A 167 1.41 -2.56 -13.31
CA TYR A 167 0.77 -1.35 -12.81
C TYR A 167 0.49 -0.32 -13.91
N ALA A 168 1.36 -0.23 -14.92
CA ALA A 168 1.20 0.61 -16.10
C ALA A 168 0.49 -0.09 -17.26
N ALA A 169 -0.07 -1.29 -17.05
CA ALA A 169 -0.74 -2.03 -18.11
C ALA A 169 -2.10 -1.42 -18.44
N GLY A 170 -2.37 -1.23 -19.73
CA GLY A 170 -3.68 -0.81 -20.23
C GLY A 170 -4.10 0.59 -19.80
N SER A 171 -5.40 0.77 -19.55
CA SER A 171 -6.02 2.05 -19.24
C SER A 171 -6.72 2.07 -17.87
N ALA A 172 -6.29 1.20 -16.95
CA ALA A 172 -6.83 1.14 -15.61
C ALA A 172 -6.64 2.47 -14.87
N TYR A 173 -7.58 2.82 -13.99
CA TYR A 173 -7.38 3.91 -13.04
C TYR A 173 -6.37 3.46 -11.98
N ARG A 174 -5.26 4.18 -11.87
CA ARG A 174 -4.11 3.80 -11.04
C ARG A 174 -4.12 4.59 -9.74
N ILE A 175 -4.10 3.86 -8.62
CA ILE A 175 -3.96 4.40 -7.28
C ILE A 175 -2.60 4.02 -6.75
N GLY A 176 -1.82 5.00 -6.29
CA GLY A 176 -0.53 4.78 -5.63
C GLY A 176 -0.65 5.06 -4.14
N ILE A 177 -0.08 4.21 -3.31
CA ILE A 177 0.00 4.35 -1.86
C ILE A 177 1.45 4.06 -1.46
N GLY A 178 2.10 5.06 -0.85
CA GLY A 178 3.50 5.00 -0.41
C GLY A 178 3.77 6.00 0.72
N ASP A 179 4.96 5.94 1.28
CA ASP A 179 5.39 6.82 2.38
C ASP A 179 6.80 7.41 2.21
N GLY A 180 7.60 6.87 1.27
CA GLY A 180 9.03 7.15 1.12
C GLY A 180 9.44 7.77 -0.22
N GLY A 181 8.57 7.76 -1.24
CA GLY A 181 8.83 8.39 -2.54
C GLY A 181 9.43 7.45 -3.60
N ASN A 182 9.81 6.23 -3.23
CA ASN A 182 10.36 5.19 -4.12
C ASN A 182 9.29 4.17 -4.56
N GLU A 183 8.03 4.36 -4.19
CA GLU A 183 6.91 3.48 -4.48
C GLU A 183 6.16 3.88 -5.76
N LEU A 184 5.47 2.92 -6.35
CA LEU A 184 4.62 3.14 -7.51
C LEU A 184 3.54 4.18 -7.22
N GLY A 185 3.44 5.16 -8.12
CA GLY A 185 2.56 6.32 -7.98
C GLY A 185 3.27 7.57 -7.50
N MET A 186 4.42 7.46 -6.82
CA MET A 186 5.21 8.60 -6.34
C MET A 186 5.81 9.44 -7.47
N GLY A 187 5.83 8.96 -8.71
CA GLY A 187 6.16 9.76 -9.90
C GLY A 187 5.18 10.91 -10.15
N ARG A 188 4.04 10.95 -9.44
CA ARG A 188 3.13 12.10 -9.42
C ARG A 188 3.72 13.30 -8.66
N LEU A 189 4.64 13.07 -7.72
CA LEU A 189 5.29 14.12 -6.94
C LEU A 189 6.42 14.77 -7.77
N PRO A 190 6.64 16.10 -7.64
CA PRO A 190 7.81 16.75 -8.23
C PRO A 190 9.10 16.14 -7.70
N ALA A 191 10.03 15.76 -8.57
CA ALA A 191 11.30 15.15 -8.18
C ALA A 191 12.10 16.06 -7.22
N GLU A 192 12.05 17.38 -7.41
CA GLU A 192 12.73 18.35 -6.54
C GLU A 192 12.10 18.43 -5.13
N LEU A 193 10.82 18.09 -5.00
CA LEU A 193 10.19 17.95 -3.68
C LEU A 193 10.72 16.70 -2.98
N VAL A 194 10.72 15.55 -3.65
CA VAL A 194 11.19 14.28 -3.08
C VAL A 194 12.66 14.39 -2.68
N ALA A 195 13.52 14.91 -3.58
CA ALA A 195 14.94 15.16 -3.30
C ALA A 195 15.20 16.10 -2.11
N ARG A 196 14.29 17.03 -1.81
CA ARG A 196 14.43 17.97 -0.70
C ARG A 196 13.92 17.40 0.63
N VAL A 197 12.91 16.54 0.58
CA VAL A 197 12.18 16.07 1.76
C VAL A 197 12.69 14.72 2.26
N VAL A 198 13.08 13.84 1.35
CA VAL A 198 13.48 12.47 1.65
C VAL A 198 14.98 12.32 1.54
N ASP A 199 15.61 11.61 2.49
CA ASP A 199 17.04 11.27 2.39
C ASP A 199 17.29 10.48 1.10
N ARG A 200 18.28 10.92 0.30
CA ARG A 200 18.60 10.36 -1.03
C ARG A 200 17.43 10.41 -2.01
N GLY A 201 16.46 11.31 -1.82
CA GLY A 201 15.26 11.41 -2.64
C GLY A 201 15.56 11.54 -4.14
N GLU A 202 16.64 12.25 -4.52
CA GLU A 202 17.10 12.37 -5.90
C GLU A 202 17.53 11.05 -6.55
N ARG A 203 17.91 10.08 -5.72
CA ARG A 203 18.38 8.76 -6.15
C ARG A 203 17.27 7.72 -6.14
N ILE A 204 16.33 7.82 -5.21
CA ILE A 204 15.31 6.78 -4.99
C ILE A 204 13.95 7.09 -5.62
N HIS A 205 13.71 8.35 -6.02
CA HIS A 205 12.41 8.78 -6.52
C HIS A 205 11.91 7.88 -7.65
N CYS A 206 10.76 7.25 -7.43
CA CYS A 206 10.08 6.45 -8.43
C CYS A 206 9.51 7.36 -9.52
N VAL A 207 9.73 7.00 -10.79
CA VAL A 207 9.26 7.81 -11.94
C VAL A 207 7.85 7.44 -12.41
N VAL A 208 7.27 6.38 -11.85
CA VAL A 208 5.94 5.90 -12.26
C VAL A 208 4.85 6.67 -11.54
N GLY A 209 4.08 7.46 -12.30
CA GLY A 209 2.94 8.23 -11.79
C GLY A 209 1.63 7.42 -11.68
N CYS A 210 0.61 8.07 -11.14
CA CYS A 210 -0.73 7.51 -10.92
C CYS A 210 -1.83 8.57 -11.05
N ASP A 211 -3.09 8.13 -11.12
CA ASP A 211 -4.26 9.00 -11.24
C ASP A 211 -4.65 9.61 -9.87
N ALA A 212 -4.57 8.82 -8.80
CA ALA A 212 -4.67 9.28 -7.41
C ALA A 212 -3.51 8.74 -6.56
N LEU A 213 -2.81 9.64 -5.86
CA LEU A 213 -1.74 9.31 -4.92
C LEU A 213 -2.23 9.51 -3.50
N LEU A 214 -1.97 8.55 -2.61
CA LEU A 214 -2.15 8.67 -1.18
C LEU A 214 -0.77 8.55 -0.54
N VAL A 215 -0.42 9.53 0.29
CA VAL A 215 0.84 9.51 1.04
C VAL A 215 0.51 9.29 2.51
N GLY A 216 1.09 8.25 3.09
CA GLY A 216 0.96 7.92 4.51
C GLY A 216 2.23 8.22 5.29
N GLY A 217 2.13 8.24 6.63
CA GLY A 217 3.30 7.97 7.49
C GLY A 217 3.73 6.51 7.45
N THR A 218 2.77 5.63 7.18
CA THR A 218 2.97 4.26 6.67
C THR A 218 1.94 4.04 5.56
N SER A 219 2.26 3.23 4.55
CA SER A 219 1.32 2.85 3.50
C SER A 219 0.07 2.18 4.04
N ASN A 220 0.21 1.37 5.09
CA ASN A 220 -0.91 0.73 5.77
C ASN A 220 -1.92 1.75 6.34
N TRP A 221 -1.47 2.88 6.91
CA TRP A 221 -2.39 3.91 7.40
C TRP A 221 -3.13 4.61 6.27
N ALA A 222 -2.46 4.88 5.15
CA ALA A 222 -3.09 5.48 3.98
C ALA A 222 -4.13 4.54 3.35
N ALA A 223 -3.85 3.24 3.30
CA ALA A 223 -4.82 2.22 2.91
C ALA A 223 -6.03 2.16 3.87
N ALA A 224 -5.79 2.21 5.19
CA ALA A 224 -6.86 2.25 6.19
C ALA A 224 -7.74 3.52 6.05
N ALA A 225 -7.14 4.67 5.77
CA ALA A 225 -7.89 5.90 5.49
C ALA A 225 -8.73 5.76 4.21
N LEU A 226 -8.25 5.05 3.19
CA LEU A 226 -9.02 4.77 1.97
C LEU A 226 -10.23 3.88 2.26
N VAL A 227 -10.06 2.83 3.07
CA VAL A 227 -11.18 2.02 3.56
C VAL A 227 -12.15 2.86 4.40
N GLY A 228 -11.64 3.79 5.22
CA GLY A 228 -12.47 4.73 5.99
C GLY A 228 -13.28 5.66 5.11
N ALA A 229 -12.67 6.21 4.05
CA ALA A 229 -13.38 7.02 3.07
C ALA A 229 -14.46 6.22 2.32
N LEU A 230 -14.18 4.96 1.97
CA LEU A 230 -15.18 4.04 1.40
C LEU A 230 -16.33 3.77 2.37
N ALA A 231 -16.05 3.52 3.65
CA ALA A 231 -17.06 3.30 4.68
C ALA A 231 -18.00 4.51 4.85
N LEU A 232 -17.47 5.73 4.69
CA LEU A 232 -18.27 6.95 4.73
C LEU A 232 -19.10 7.15 3.45
N LEU A 233 -18.60 6.71 2.29
CA LEU A 233 -19.31 6.78 1.02
C LEU A 233 -20.36 5.67 0.85
N ARG A 234 -20.18 4.54 1.54
CA ARG A 234 -21.06 3.35 1.52
C ARG A 234 -21.46 2.95 2.94
N PRO A 235 -22.16 3.82 3.68
CA PRO A 235 -22.50 3.60 5.08
C PRO A 235 -23.37 2.36 5.32
N GLU A 236 -24.06 1.87 4.29
CA GLU A 236 -24.87 0.65 4.28
C GLU A 236 -24.05 -0.66 4.25
N VAL A 237 -22.73 -0.59 4.09
CA VAL A 237 -21.82 -1.76 4.11
C VAL A 237 -21.04 -1.77 5.43
N PRO A 238 -21.61 -2.31 6.53
CA PRO A 238 -21.02 -2.21 7.87
C PRO A 238 -19.65 -2.89 7.98
N ALA A 239 -19.39 -3.94 7.19
CA ALA A 239 -18.12 -4.66 7.17
C ALA A 239 -16.91 -3.74 6.91
N LEU A 240 -17.09 -2.60 6.20
CA LEU A 240 -16.01 -1.64 5.99
C LEU A 240 -15.53 -0.99 7.29
N ARG A 241 -16.42 -0.79 8.27
CA ARG A 241 -16.05 -0.25 9.59
C ARG A 241 -15.34 -1.30 10.45
N ASP A 242 -15.71 -2.57 10.32
CA ASP A 242 -15.06 -3.66 11.05
C ASP A 242 -13.58 -3.79 10.66
N LEU A 243 -13.25 -3.56 9.38
CA LEU A 243 -11.89 -3.56 8.88
C LEU A 243 -11.01 -2.46 9.49
N LEU A 244 -11.59 -1.38 10.01
CA LEU A 244 -10.84 -0.24 10.57
C LEU A 244 -10.43 -0.44 12.03
N ARG A 245 -10.91 -1.50 12.68
CA ARG A 245 -10.59 -1.72 14.09
C ARG A 245 -9.10 -2.01 14.26
N PRO A 246 -8.39 -1.36 15.19
CA PRO A 246 -6.96 -1.61 15.39
C PRO A 246 -6.62 -3.08 15.65
N ASP A 247 -7.48 -3.83 16.35
CA ASP A 247 -7.26 -5.25 16.64
C ASP A 247 -7.33 -6.14 15.38
N TRP A 248 -8.06 -5.72 14.35
CA TRP A 248 -8.00 -6.36 13.03
C TRP A 248 -6.58 -6.25 12.44
N SER A 249 -6.01 -5.05 12.42
CA SER A 249 -4.64 -4.84 11.91
C SER A 249 -3.60 -5.56 12.78
N TYR A 250 -3.82 -5.66 14.09
CA TYR A 250 -2.93 -6.38 15.01
C TYR A 250 -2.90 -7.87 14.69
N ALA A 251 -4.05 -8.48 14.41
CA ALA A 251 -4.16 -9.89 14.08
C ALA A 251 -3.41 -10.21 12.78
N VAL A 252 -3.57 -9.38 11.75
CA VAL A 252 -2.86 -9.52 10.47
C VAL A 252 -1.34 -9.38 10.67
N LEU A 253 -0.90 -8.33 11.37
CA LEU A 253 0.52 -8.12 11.67
C LEU A 253 1.12 -9.31 12.43
N THR A 254 0.41 -9.82 13.44
CA THR A 254 0.88 -10.96 14.25
C THR A 254 1.01 -12.22 13.41
N GLU A 255 0.03 -12.52 12.53
CA GLU A 255 0.11 -13.69 11.66
C GLU A 255 1.28 -13.57 10.67
N MET A 256 1.48 -12.40 10.06
CA MET A 256 2.61 -12.14 9.16
C MET A 256 3.97 -12.38 9.84
N VAL A 257 4.16 -11.84 11.05
CA VAL A 257 5.42 -11.98 11.79
C VAL A 257 5.61 -13.43 12.24
N THR A 258 4.60 -14.04 12.85
CA THR A 258 4.73 -15.37 13.48
C THR A 258 4.76 -16.53 12.49
N ARG A 259 4.06 -16.44 11.35
CA ARG A 259 4.02 -17.51 10.34
C ARG A 259 5.04 -17.36 9.23
N ALA A 260 5.27 -16.13 8.79
CA ALA A 260 6.05 -15.85 7.58
C ALA A 260 7.35 -15.10 7.87
N GLY A 261 7.61 -14.74 9.13
CA GLY A 261 8.82 -14.02 9.52
C GLY A 261 8.88 -12.61 8.95
N ALA A 262 7.73 -11.97 8.73
CA ALA A 262 7.69 -10.58 8.28
C ALA A 262 8.54 -9.69 9.21
N VAL A 263 9.27 -8.75 8.60
CA VAL A 263 10.23 -7.92 9.33
C VAL A 263 9.78 -6.46 9.36
N ASP A 264 10.18 -5.74 10.38
CA ASP A 264 10.08 -4.30 10.37
C ASP A 264 11.13 -3.72 9.37
N GLY A 265 10.70 -2.91 8.40
CA GLY A 265 11.57 -2.38 7.34
C GLY A 265 12.72 -1.49 7.85
N VAL A 266 12.51 -0.81 8.98
CA VAL A 266 13.49 0.06 9.62
C VAL A 266 14.42 -0.74 10.53
N ARG A 267 13.86 -1.62 11.37
CA ARG A 267 14.61 -2.41 12.38
C ARG A 267 15.26 -3.66 11.80
N ARG A 268 14.78 -4.13 10.65
CA ARG A 268 15.31 -5.28 9.88
C ARG A 268 15.28 -6.61 10.66
N ARG A 269 14.24 -6.80 11.46
CA ARG A 269 14.04 -8.00 12.29
C ARG A 269 12.56 -8.31 12.43
N ALA A 270 12.25 -9.58 12.68
CA ALA A 270 10.89 -10.05 12.85
C ALA A 270 10.34 -9.62 14.21
N GLU A 271 9.58 -8.52 14.21
CA GLU A 271 8.97 -7.93 15.40
C GLU A 271 7.55 -7.45 15.05
N VAL A 272 6.67 -7.40 16.04
CA VAL A 272 5.31 -6.85 15.91
C VAL A 272 5.40 -5.32 15.94
N SER A 273 5.99 -4.77 14.88
CA SER A 273 6.19 -3.35 14.64
C SER A 273 6.12 -3.08 13.13
N VAL A 274 5.84 -1.82 12.78
CA VAL A 274 5.80 -1.34 11.40
C VAL A 274 6.63 -0.07 11.36
N ASP A 275 7.62 -0.02 10.48
CA ASP A 275 8.47 1.15 10.28
C ASP A 275 9.14 1.74 11.52
N GLY A 276 9.59 0.86 12.41
CA GLY A 276 10.22 1.23 13.66
C GLY A 276 9.23 1.64 14.75
N LEU A 277 7.92 1.68 14.46
CA LEU A 277 6.87 1.99 15.43
C LEU A 277 6.40 0.72 16.13
N ASP A 278 6.54 0.70 17.46
CA ASP A 278 5.90 -0.32 18.27
C ASP A 278 4.38 -0.19 18.20
N TRP A 279 3.67 -1.29 18.44
CA TRP A 279 2.23 -1.37 18.29
C TRP A 279 1.42 -0.20 18.91
N PRO A 280 1.68 0.27 20.15
CA PRO A 280 0.90 1.37 20.71
C PRO A 280 0.99 2.67 19.90
N ALA A 281 2.19 3.01 19.39
CA ALA A 281 2.37 4.17 18.53
C ALA A 281 1.76 3.95 17.15
N TYR A 282 1.90 2.72 16.61
CA TYR A 282 1.33 2.36 15.32
C TYR A 282 -0.20 2.36 15.30
N ALA A 283 -0.84 1.98 16.40
CA ALA A 283 -2.28 1.88 16.53
C ALA A 283 -2.99 3.23 16.73
N GLU A 284 -2.27 4.29 17.13
CA GLU A 284 -2.87 5.59 17.42
C GLU A 284 -3.56 6.21 16.18
N PRO A 285 -2.92 6.31 14.99
CA PRO A 285 -3.60 6.80 13.79
C PRO A 285 -4.74 5.90 13.31
N LEU A 286 -4.60 4.58 13.44
CA LEU A 286 -5.67 3.62 13.10
C LEU A 286 -6.92 3.84 13.98
N THR A 287 -6.71 4.02 15.28
CA THR A 287 -7.78 4.31 16.23
C THR A 287 -8.48 5.61 15.86
N ARG A 288 -7.70 6.66 15.56
CA ARG A 288 -8.24 7.96 15.16
C ARG A 288 -9.04 7.88 13.85
N ILE A 289 -8.58 7.11 12.87
CA ILE A 289 -9.30 6.86 11.61
C ILE A 289 -10.65 6.19 11.91
N ALA A 290 -10.67 5.14 12.74
CA ALA A 290 -11.89 4.44 13.10
C ALA A 290 -12.90 5.35 13.83
N GLU A 291 -12.43 6.17 14.78
CA GLU A 291 -13.24 7.15 15.51
C GLU A 291 -13.86 8.20 14.58
N LEU A 292 -13.07 8.73 13.63
CA LEU A 292 -13.54 9.72 12.65
C LEU A 292 -14.65 9.15 11.77
N VAL A 293 -14.52 7.89 11.35
CA VAL A 293 -15.55 7.21 10.55
C VAL A 293 -16.80 6.94 11.39
N ALA A 294 -16.65 6.54 12.66
CA ALA A 294 -17.77 6.29 13.56
C ALA A 294 -18.56 7.56 13.90
N ALA A 295 -17.87 8.70 14.09
CA ALA A 295 -18.50 9.96 14.45
C ALA A 295 -19.25 10.65 13.30
N ALA A 296 -18.96 10.26 12.04
CA ALA A 296 -19.57 10.84 10.85
C ALA A 296 -20.74 10.02 10.26
N GLY A 297 -20.93 8.79 10.73
CA GLY A 297 -22.10 7.95 10.44
C GLY A 297 -23.29 8.27 11.33
#